data_AF-A0A504LJ38-F1
#
_entry.id   AF-A0A504LJ38-F1
#
_cell.length_a   1.000
_cell.length_b   1.000
_cell.length_c   1.000
_cell.angle_alpha   90.00
_cell.angle_beta   90.00
_cell.angle_gamma   90.00
#
_symmetry.space_group_name_H-M   'P 1'
#
loop_
_entity.id
_entity.type
_entity.pdbx_description
1 polymer ?
#
loop_
_entity_poly.entity_id
_entity_poly.type
_entity_poly.pdbx_seq_one_letter_code
_entity_poly.pdbx_strand_id
1 'polypeptide(L)'
;MVLADRQVPSASWMGGRANIDVPITNIDVCVNVNLVAAAKNFGERREKFRQTLLARISMAGQFPIMNPAAFIITIQTHYLDQFRSFVKEQQQSCSRGTAEVKFQLADQDELFRQLCCIDFIKNDGQIEPVELQPDIVRFEPFSGRIGSAELLVEQLQWNDVVIRHTLASPPHDELDTWFQHWFDPDDDRHRDDAELGNIIHSLWVRPRELTVDFGTASPDAFWSLLAILERAGTTGLRIKASTVQQLS
;
A
#
# COMPACT_ATOMS: atom_id res chain seq x y z
N MET A 1 8.35 27.82 -45.69
CA MET A 1 9.73 28.15 -45.31
C MET A 1 9.67 28.87 -43.97
N VAL A 2 10.20 28.20 -42.91
CA VAL A 2 10.67 28.72 -41.60
C VAL A 2 9.58 29.27 -40.64
N LEU A 3 9.10 28.46 -39.67
CA LEU A 3 9.55 28.24 -38.26
C LEU A 3 9.17 29.42 -37.33
N ALA A 4 8.20 29.26 -36.44
CA ALA A 4 8.27 28.70 -35.07
C ALA A 4 8.63 29.77 -34.03
N ASP A 5 7.75 30.03 -33.05
CA ASP A 5 8.02 29.81 -31.62
C ASP A 5 6.79 30.18 -30.76
N ARG A 6 6.36 29.26 -29.88
CA ARG A 6 5.43 29.54 -28.77
C ARG A 6 6.19 29.26 -27.48
N GLN A 7 6.49 30.32 -26.74
CA GLN A 7 7.13 30.27 -25.43
C GLN A 7 6.25 29.58 -24.38
N VAL A 8 6.91 28.72 -23.61
CA VAL A 8 6.47 28.10 -22.36
C VAL A 8 6.64 29.10 -21.20
N PRO A 9 5.74 29.17 -20.20
CA PRO A 9 6.02 29.93 -18.99
C PRO A 9 6.96 29.15 -18.06
N SER A 10 8.08 29.80 -17.74
CA SER A 10 9.12 29.39 -16.81
C SER A 10 8.66 29.33 -15.35
N ALA A 11 9.03 28.27 -14.64
CA ALA A 11 9.00 28.21 -13.18
C ALA A 11 9.99 29.23 -12.58
N SER A 12 9.49 30.17 -11.79
CA SER A 12 10.30 31.13 -11.05
C SER A 12 10.74 30.54 -9.71
N TRP A 13 12.01 30.16 -9.64
CA TRP A 13 12.73 29.96 -8.38
C TRP A 13 13.14 31.32 -7.83
N MET A 14 12.63 31.70 -6.66
CA MET A 14 13.25 32.76 -5.84
C MET A 14 14.10 32.12 -4.77
N GLY A 15 15.42 32.29 -4.91
CA GLY A 15 16.39 31.97 -3.88
C GLY A 15 16.25 32.91 -2.69
N GLY A 16 16.02 32.33 -1.52
CA GLY A 16 16.20 32.97 -0.22
C GLY A 16 17.03 32.04 0.65
N ARG A 17 18.27 32.43 0.93
CA ARG A 17 19.09 31.77 1.94
C ARG A 17 18.39 31.90 3.29
N ALA A 18 17.94 30.78 3.85
CA ALA A 18 17.71 30.64 5.28
C ALA A 18 18.40 29.34 5.71
N ASN A 19 19.44 29.48 6.53
CA ASN A 19 19.86 28.39 7.39
C ASN A 19 18.64 28.03 8.24
N ILE A 20 18.10 26.85 8.06
CA ILE A 20 17.09 26.33 8.98
C ILE A 20 17.54 24.94 9.43
N ASP A 21 18.31 24.93 10.52
CA ASP A 21 18.29 23.81 11.45
C ASP A 21 16.90 23.79 12.11
N VAL A 22 15.94 23.05 11.53
CA VAL A 22 14.75 22.63 12.27
C VAL A 22 15.01 21.20 12.76
N PRO A 23 15.04 20.96 14.08
CA PRO A 23 14.71 19.64 14.59
C PRO A 23 13.20 19.45 14.40
N ILE A 24 12.80 18.58 13.46
CA ILE A 24 11.40 18.20 13.31
C ILE A 24 11.01 17.50 14.62
N THR A 25 10.30 18.22 15.48
CA THR A 25 9.78 17.75 16.76
C THR A 25 8.27 17.91 16.72
N ASN A 26 7.59 16.83 17.11
CA ASN A 26 6.15 16.63 17.26
C ASN A 26 5.35 17.87 17.71
N ILE A 27 4.28 18.21 16.98
CA ILE A 27 3.19 19.15 17.33
C ILE A 27 1.98 18.75 16.44
N ASP A 28 0.72 18.54 16.83
CA ASP A 28 0.00 18.78 18.09
C ASP A 28 -1.20 17.81 18.24
N VAL A 29 -1.54 17.54 19.50
CA VAL A 29 -2.55 16.60 19.98
C VAL A 29 -3.95 17.22 19.98
N CYS A 30 -4.96 16.49 19.49
CA CYS A 30 -6.37 16.70 19.86
C CYS A 30 -6.99 15.38 20.35
N VAL A 31 -6.99 15.20 21.68
CA VAL A 31 -7.66 14.08 22.36
C VAL A 31 -9.17 14.26 22.28
N ASN A 32 -9.91 13.26 21.80
CA ASN A 32 -11.33 13.11 22.14
C ASN A 32 -11.62 11.71 22.70
N VAL A 33 -12.16 11.71 23.92
CA VAL A 33 -12.29 10.56 24.81
C VAL A 33 -13.55 9.78 24.42
N ASN A 34 -13.43 8.83 23.47
CA ASN A 34 -14.40 7.73 23.29
C ASN A 34 -13.89 6.54 22.42
N LEU A 35 -12.65 6.53 21.93
CA LEU A 35 -12.15 5.48 21.00
C LEU A 35 -11.74 4.15 21.65
N VAL A 36 -11.56 4.08 22.97
CA VAL A 36 -11.04 2.86 23.64
C VAL A 36 -12.05 1.70 23.61
N ALA A 37 -13.36 1.99 23.55
CA ALA A 37 -14.40 0.97 23.42
C ALA A 37 -14.60 0.47 21.97
N ALA A 38 -14.23 1.28 20.97
CA ALA A 38 -14.32 0.91 19.55
C ALA A 38 -13.13 0.02 19.13
N ALA A 39 -11.92 0.31 19.61
CA ALA A 39 -10.71 -0.45 19.30
C ALA A 39 -10.74 -1.90 19.82
N LYS A 40 -11.27 -2.14 21.04
CA LYS A 40 -11.43 -3.49 21.59
C LYS A 40 -12.45 -4.33 20.81
N ASN A 41 -13.55 -3.71 20.39
CA ASN A 41 -14.60 -4.36 19.58
C ASN A 41 -14.16 -4.68 18.13
N PHE A 42 -13.11 -4.02 17.63
CA PHE A 42 -12.53 -4.27 16.31
C PHE A 42 -11.54 -5.44 16.33
N GLY A 43 -10.73 -5.57 17.38
CA GLY A 43 -9.80 -6.70 17.57
C GLY A 43 -10.48 -8.07 17.71
N GLU A 44 -11.58 -8.16 18.45
CA GLU A 44 -12.34 -9.41 18.57
C GLU A 44 -13.10 -9.77 17.28
N ARG A 45 -13.58 -8.76 16.54
CA ARG A 45 -14.14 -8.95 15.19
C ARG A 45 -13.08 -9.41 14.19
N ARG A 46 -11.83 -8.95 14.30
CA ARG A 46 -10.69 -9.33 13.46
C ARG A 46 -10.31 -10.80 13.61
N GLU A 47 -10.19 -11.34 14.83
CA GLU A 47 -9.89 -12.78 14.99
C GLU A 47 -11.06 -13.66 14.57
N LYS A 48 -12.30 -13.25 14.89
CA LYS A 48 -13.49 -13.98 14.43
C LYS A 48 -13.66 -13.93 12.91
N PHE A 49 -13.30 -12.80 12.28
CA PHE A 49 -13.28 -12.63 10.82
C PHE A 49 -12.14 -13.45 10.19
N ARG A 50 -10.95 -13.47 10.77
CA ARG A 50 -9.81 -14.30 10.34
C ARG A 50 -10.18 -15.79 10.37
N GLN A 51 -10.76 -16.27 11.47
CA GLN A 51 -11.23 -17.65 11.60
C GLN A 51 -12.38 -17.97 10.64
N THR A 52 -13.30 -17.02 10.39
CA THR A 52 -14.41 -17.19 9.44
C THR A 52 -13.94 -17.18 7.98
N LEU A 53 -12.96 -16.34 7.64
CA LEU A 53 -12.36 -16.25 6.31
C LEU A 53 -11.53 -17.51 6.02
N LEU A 54 -10.70 -17.95 6.97
CA LEU A 54 -9.94 -19.20 6.88
C LEU A 54 -10.86 -20.43 6.78
N ALA A 55 -11.98 -20.45 7.52
CA ALA A 55 -12.98 -21.52 7.43
C ALA A 55 -13.74 -21.54 6.09
N ARG A 56 -13.93 -20.38 5.44
CA ARG A 56 -14.61 -20.26 4.14
C ARG A 56 -13.72 -20.59 2.94
N ILE A 57 -12.41 -20.70 3.14
CA ILE A 57 -11.43 -21.07 2.10
C ILE A 57 -11.36 -22.60 1.86
N SER A 58 -12.16 -23.42 2.55
CA SER A 58 -12.10 -24.89 2.42
C SER A 58 -12.88 -25.50 1.24
N MET A 59 -12.11 -25.83 0.18
CA MET A 59 -12.10 -27.03 -0.68
C MET A 59 -13.26 -27.41 -1.62
N ALA A 60 -12.99 -27.27 -2.93
CA ALA A 60 -13.29 -28.27 -3.95
C ALA A 60 -12.11 -28.38 -4.95
N GLY A 61 -11.52 -29.58 -5.10
CA GLY A 61 -10.62 -29.95 -6.20
C GLY A 61 -9.15 -30.22 -5.84
N GLN A 62 -8.66 -31.43 -6.16
CA GLN A 62 -7.29 -31.93 -5.96
C GLN A 62 -6.23 -31.17 -6.79
N PHE A 63 -5.49 -30.29 -6.13
CA PHE A 63 -4.10 -29.90 -6.41
C PHE A 63 -3.41 -29.71 -5.04
N PRO A 64 -2.07 -29.78 -4.91
CA PRO A 64 -1.43 -29.56 -3.60
C PRO A 64 -1.93 -28.23 -3.06
N ILE A 65 -2.67 -28.28 -1.95
CA ILE A 65 -3.49 -27.17 -1.46
C ILE A 65 -2.55 -26.08 -0.96
N MET A 66 -2.20 -25.15 -1.84
CA MET A 66 -1.59 -23.90 -1.45
C MET A 66 -2.60 -23.19 -0.54
N ASN A 67 -2.28 -23.02 0.73
CA ASN A 67 -3.08 -22.20 1.63
C ASN A 67 -2.89 -20.73 1.21
N PRO A 68 -3.91 -20.05 0.64
CA PRO A 68 -3.74 -18.70 0.11
C PRO A 68 -3.26 -17.70 1.15
N ALA A 69 -3.72 -17.84 2.41
CA ALA A 69 -3.29 -16.97 3.49
C ALA A 69 -1.81 -17.14 3.80
N ALA A 70 -1.33 -18.40 3.89
CA ALA A 70 0.09 -18.68 4.08
C ALA A 70 0.93 -18.19 2.90
N PHE A 71 0.41 -18.31 1.68
CA PHE A 71 1.10 -17.85 0.48
C PHE A 71 1.27 -16.32 0.45
N ILE A 72 0.23 -15.56 0.77
CA ILE A 72 0.33 -14.09 0.87
C ILE A 72 1.30 -13.68 2.00
N ILE A 73 1.30 -14.39 3.13
CA ILE A 73 2.31 -14.17 4.19
C ILE A 73 3.72 -14.36 3.65
N THR A 74 3.98 -15.41 2.86
CA THR A 74 5.29 -15.64 2.23
C THR A 74 5.71 -14.50 1.30
N ILE A 75 4.81 -14.02 0.43
CA ILE A 75 5.13 -12.88 -0.47
C ILE A 75 5.46 -11.63 0.35
N GLN A 76 4.62 -11.31 1.34
CA GLN A 76 4.82 -10.15 2.19
C GLN A 76 6.11 -10.24 3.00
N THR A 77 6.43 -11.41 3.55
CA THR A 77 7.67 -11.63 4.33
C THR A 77 8.89 -11.43 3.45
N HIS A 78 8.87 -11.98 2.23
CA HIS A 78 9.95 -11.81 1.27
C HIS A 78 10.17 -10.35 0.86
N TYR A 79 9.09 -9.58 0.65
CA TYR A 79 9.18 -8.15 0.42
C TYR A 79 9.76 -7.41 1.64
N LEU A 80 9.30 -7.71 2.85
CA LEU A 80 9.79 -7.06 4.07
C LEU A 80 11.28 -7.32 4.32
N ASP A 81 11.77 -8.52 4.03
CA ASP A 81 13.20 -8.83 4.19
C ASP A 81 14.07 -7.99 3.24
N GLN A 82 13.58 -7.76 2.01
CA GLN A 82 14.20 -6.85 1.06
C GLN A 82 14.10 -5.39 1.53
N PHE A 83 12.93 -4.97 2.02
CA PHE A 83 12.72 -3.61 2.54
C PHE A 83 13.65 -3.28 3.71
N ARG A 84 13.81 -4.20 4.67
CA ARG A 84 14.78 -4.05 5.78
C ARG A 84 16.20 -3.90 5.28
N SER A 85 16.60 -4.72 4.32
CA SER A 85 17.94 -4.68 3.73
C SER A 85 18.17 -3.35 3.01
N PHE A 86 17.19 -2.93 2.21
CA PHE A 86 17.18 -1.66 1.50
C PHE A 86 17.31 -0.46 2.46
N VAL A 87 16.47 -0.37 3.50
CA VAL A 87 16.53 0.73 4.47
C VAL A 87 17.90 0.78 5.14
N LYS A 88 18.46 -0.37 5.54
CA LYS A 88 19.79 -0.45 6.15
C LYS A 88 20.88 0.03 5.18
N GLU A 89 20.80 -0.35 3.92
CA GLU A 89 21.74 0.12 2.88
C GLU A 89 21.62 1.63 2.66
N GLN A 90 20.40 2.17 2.59
CA GLN A 90 20.20 3.61 2.44
C GLN A 90 20.76 4.37 3.64
N GLN A 91 20.50 3.92 4.86
CA GLN A 91 21.05 4.48 6.10
C GLN A 91 22.58 4.46 6.16
N GLN A 92 23.23 3.47 5.54
CA GLN A 92 24.69 3.41 5.44
C GLN A 92 25.24 4.34 4.36
N SER A 93 24.42 4.70 3.37
CA SER A 93 24.80 5.53 2.22
C SER A 93 24.58 7.02 2.42
N CYS A 94 23.90 7.44 3.50
CA CYS A 94 23.59 8.83 3.78
C CYS A 94 23.83 9.20 5.27
N SER A 95 24.06 10.48 5.55
CA SER A 95 24.18 10.96 6.93
C SER A 95 22.83 11.30 7.57
N ARG A 96 21.85 11.70 6.75
CA ARG A 96 20.47 11.98 7.15
C ARG A 96 19.52 11.31 6.18
N GLY A 97 18.63 10.48 6.70
CA GLY A 97 17.58 9.87 5.93
C GLY A 97 16.48 9.29 6.80
N THR A 98 15.33 9.03 6.19
CA THR A 98 14.13 8.58 6.90
C THR A 98 13.35 7.63 5.99
N ALA A 99 12.95 6.49 6.53
CA ALA A 99 12.10 5.53 5.83
C ALA A 99 10.62 5.92 5.97
N GLU A 100 9.80 5.47 5.01
CA GLU A 100 8.34 5.59 5.04
C GLU A 100 7.85 7.04 5.23
N VAL A 101 8.28 7.93 4.35
CA VAL A 101 7.90 9.36 4.41
C VAL A 101 6.67 9.61 3.55
N LYS A 102 5.61 10.16 4.17
CA LYS A 102 4.34 10.45 3.50
C LYS A 102 4.38 11.80 2.79
N PHE A 103 3.81 11.83 1.58
CA PHE A 103 3.69 13.01 0.73
C PHE A 103 2.28 13.15 0.18
N GLN A 104 1.92 14.39 -0.10
CA GLN A 104 0.74 14.72 -0.90
C GLN A 104 1.18 15.17 -2.29
N LEU A 105 0.67 14.51 -3.34
CA LEU A 105 0.95 14.79 -4.74
C LEU A 105 -0.23 15.51 -5.38
N ALA A 106 -0.07 16.80 -5.67
CA ALA A 106 -1.09 17.57 -6.38
C ALA A 106 -1.40 16.97 -7.77
N ASP A 107 -2.63 17.18 -8.23
CA ASP A 107 -3.10 16.85 -9.58
C ASP A 107 -3.05 15.34 -9.95
N GLN A 108 -3.07 14.45 -8.95
CA GLN A 108 -3.18 13.00 -9.14
C GLN A 108 -4.57 12.49 -8.70
N ASP A 109 -5.61 12.76 -9.50
CA ASP A 109 -7.01 12.46 -9.12
C ASP A 109 -7.30 10.95 -8.92
N GLU A 110 -6.49 10.08 -9.55
CA GLU A 110 -6.61 8.63 -9.38
C GLU A 110 -5.87 8.12 -8.13
N LEU A 111 -4.94 8.89 -7.58
CA LEU A 111 -4.25 8.56 -6.33
C LEU A 111 -5.19 8.92 -5.16
N PHE A 112 -5.49 7.93 -4.33
CA PHE A 112 -6.48 8.08 -3.29
C PHE A 112 -6.03 9.13 -2.27
N ARG A 113 -6.86 10.16 -2.07
CA ARG A 113 -6.55 11.37 -1.28
C ARG A 113 -5.27 12.09 -1.72
N GLN A 114 -4.74 11.81 -2.91
CA GLN A 114 -3.48 12.34 -3.40
C GLN A 114 -2.28 12.02 -2.48
N LEU A 115 -2.37 10.98 -1.66
CA LEU A 115 -1.34 10.62 -0.69
C LEU A 115 -0.54 9.40 -1.13
N CYS A 116 0.78 9.48 -0.98
CA CYS A 116 1.68 8.34 -1.12
C CYS A 116 2.73 8.34 -0.01
N CYS A 117 3.36 7.20 0.21
CA CYS A 117 4.50 7.02 1.08
C CYS A 117 5.68 6.61 0.21
N ILE A 118 6.82 7.29 0.38
CA ILE A 118 8.08 6.95 -0.28
C ILE A 118 8.87 6.05 0.65
N ASP A 119 9.49 5.01 0.11
CA ASP A 119 10.20 3.99 0.90
C ASP A 119 11.32 4.61 1.73
N PHE A 120 12.10 5.50 1.13
CA PHE A 120 13.18 6.22 1.82
C PHE A 120 13.47 7.61 1.21
N ILE A 121 13.70 8.60 2.07
CA ILE A 121 14.21 9.91 1.68
C ILE A 121 15.62 10.08 2.23
N LYS A 122 16.58 10.42 1.36
CA LYS A 122 17.89 10.96 1.76
C LYS A 122 17.81 12.48 1.86
N ASN A 123 18.55 13.06 2.81
CA ASN A 123 18.61 14.49 3.06
C ASN A 123 20.03 14.97 3.39
N ASP A 124 21.00 14.61 2.56
CA ASP A 124 22.40 15.05 2.67
C ASP A 124 22.63 16.38 1.93
N GLY A 125 21.77 17.37 2.21
CA GLY A 125 21.79 18.68 1.56
C GLY A 125 20.89 18.79 0.32
N GLN A 126 20.45 17.67 -0.24
CA GLN A 126 19.35 17.60 -1.20
C GLN A 126 18.38 16.49 -0.79
N ILE A 127 17.08 16.73 -0.97
CA ILE A 127 16.03 15.73 -0.76
C ILE A 127 16.00 14.82 -1.98
N GLU A 128 16.32 13.54 -1.77
CA GLU A 128 16.32 12.51 -2.81
C GLU A 128 15.39 11.37 -2.38
N PRO A 129 14.26 11.16 -3.07
CA PRO A 129 13.43 9.98 -2.88
C PRO A 129 14.07 8.75 -3.52
N VAL A 130 14.05 7.64 -2.78
CA VAL A 130 14.58 6.35 -3.22
C VAL A 130 13.53 5.29 -2.93
N GLU A 131 13.14 4.56 -3.98
CA GLU A 131 12.16 3.46 -3.89
C GLU A 131 12.87 2.11 -3.99
N LEU A 132 12.36 1.13 -3.24
CA LEU A 132 12.74 -0.26 -3.37
C LEU A 132 12.31 -0.79 -4.73
N GLN A 133 13.21 -1.52 -5.37
CA GLN A 133 12.92 -2.35 -6.54
C GLN A 133 13.04 -3.82 -6.12
N PRO A 134 11.95 -4.45 -5.66
CA PRO A 134 12.04 -5.79 -5.10
C PRO A 134 12.17 -6.85 -6.19
N ASP A 135 12.81 -7.96 -5.83
CA ASP A 135 12.87 -9.17 -6.63
C ASP A 135 11.47 -9.76 -6.87
N ILE A 136 11.27 -10.29 -8.08
CA ILE A 136 9.99 -10.86 -8.51
C ILE A 136 9.85 -12.30 -7.99
N VAL A 137 8.80 -12.55 -7.20
CA VAL A 137 8.40 -13.91 -6.82
C VAL A 137 7.55 -14.54 -7.91
N ARG A 138 8.05 -15.62 -8.51
CA ARG A 138 7.31 -16.41 -9.50
C ARG A 138 6.63 -17.62 -8.87
N PHE A 139 5.40 -17.87 -9.27
CA PHE A 139 4.59 -18.98 -8.81
C PHE A 139 3.54 -19.36 -9.85
N GLU A 140 3.07 -20.60 -9.80
CA GLU A 140 1.92 -21.04 -10.59
C GLU A 140 0.67 -20.31 -10.11
N PRO A 141 -0.11 -19.68 -11.01
CA PRO A 141 -1.37 -19.05 -10.65
C PRO A 141 -2.27 -19.97 -9.85
N PHE A 142 -2.96 -19.40 -8.86
CA PHE A 142 -3.94 -20.15 -8.09
C PHE A 142 -5.29 -19.45 -8.10
N SER A 143 -6.32 -20.28 -8.04
CA SER A 143 -7.71 -19.84 -8.02
C SER A 143 -8.36 -20.22 -6.69
N GLY A 144 -9.40 -19.48 -6.33
CA GLY A 144 -10.17 -19.75 -5.13
C GLY A 144 -11.45 -18.92 -5.13
N ARG A 145 -12.01 -18.76 -3.94
CA ARG A 145 -13.21 -17.95 -3.74
C ARG A 145 -13.08 -17.09 -2.50
N ILE A 146 -13.62 -15.89 -2.57
CA ILE A 146 -13.86 -15.02 -1.40
C ILE A 146 -15.36 -14.80 -1.36
N GLY A 147 -16.04 -15.42 -0.39
CA GLY A 147 -17.50 -15.39 -0.31
C GLY A 147 -18.14 -15.86 -1.62
N SER A 148 -18.92 -14.97 -2.25
CA SER A 148 -19.53 -15.27 -3.56
C SER A 148 -18.61 -15.04 -4.76
N ALA A 149 -17.51 -14.29 -4.61
CA ALA A 149 -16.63 -13.89 -5.71
C ALA A 149 -15.62 -14.98 -6.09
N GLU A 150 -15.44 -15.18 -7.40
CA GLU A 150 -14.32 -15.96 -7.94
C GLU A 150 -13.02 -15.18 -7.79
N LEU A 151 -11.95 -15.84 -7.35
CA LEU A 151 -10.63 -15.26 -7.17
C LEU A 151 -9.62 -15.97 -8.07
N LEU A 152 -8.81 -15.19 -8.78
CA LEU A 152 -7.61 -15.63 -9.48
C LEU A 152 -6.43 -14.73 -9.08
N VAL A 153 -5.33 -15.33 -8.65
CA VAL A 153 -4.09 -14.62 -8.30
C VAL A 153 -2.96 -15.09 -9.20
N GLU A 154 -2.32 -14.14 -9.88
CA GLU A 154 -1.29 -14.35 -10.88
C GLU A 154 -0.12 -13.40 -10.59
N GLN A 155 1.13 -13.88 -10.53
CA GLN A 155 2.33 -13.00 -10.49
C GLN A 155 2.18 -11.73 -9.62
N LEU A 156 1.81 -11.91 -8.34
CA LEU A 156 1.59 -10.83 -7.37
C LEU A 156 2.93 -10.28 -6.88
N GLN A 157 3.07 -8.95 -6.82
CA GLN A 157 4.17 -8.25 -6.15
C GLN A 157 3.61 -7.35 -5.05
N TRP A 158 4.19 -7.40 -3.85
CA TRP A 158 3.60 -6.77 -2.66
C TRP A 158 3.48 -5.23 -2.80
N ASN A 159 4.46 -4.60 -3.44
CA ASN A 159 4.47 -3.16 -3.71
C ASN A 159 3.72 -2.73 -4.98
N ASP A 160 3.12 -3.68 -5.72
CA ASP A 160 2.42 -3.37 -6.97
C ASP A 160 1.29 -4.38 -7.18
N VAL A 161 0.28 -4.35 -6.31
CA VAL A 161 -0.87 -5.24 -6.43
C VAL A 161 -1.99 -4.55 -7.19
N VAL A 162 -2.27 -5.04 -8.38
CA VAL A 162 -3.43 -4.66 -9.20
C VAL A 162 -4.58 -5.64 -8.97
N ILE A 163 -5.72 -5.10 -8.52
CA ILE A 163 -6.96 -5.85 -8.26
C ILE A 163 -8.01 -5.39 -9.27
N ARG A 164 -8.34 -6.25 -10.22
CA ARG A 164 -9.46 -6.05 -11.15
C ARG A 164 -10.73 -6.67 -10.60
N HIS A 165 -11.84 -5.93 -10.67
CA HIS A 165 -13.12 -6.32 -10.08
C HIS A 165 -14.31 -6.04 -11.02
N THR A 166 -15.48 -6.62 -10.72
CA THR A 166 -16.66 -6.53 -11.59
C THR A 166 -17.66 -5.43 -11.20
N LEU A 167 -17.45 -4.76 -10.06
CA LEU A 167 -18.27 -3.62 -9.61
C LEU A 167 -18.38 -2.54 -10.69
N ALA A 168 -19.55 -1.90 -10.78
CA ALA A 168 -19.77 -0.78 -11.68
C ALA A 168 -19.01 0.48 -11.23
N SER A 169 -18.90 0.68 -9.92
CA SER A 169 -18.15 1.77 -9.27
C SER A 169 -17.44 1.23 -8.02
N PRO A 170 -16.27 1.78 -7.64
CA PRO A 170 -15.59 1.44 -6.39
C PRO A 170 -16.43 1.85 -5.16
N PRO A 171 -16.39 1.08 -4.05
CA PRO A 171 -17.05 1.44 -2.80
C PRO A 171 -16.24 2.50 -2.04
N HIS A 172 -16.36 3.75 -2.44
CA HIS A 172 -15.47 4.85 -2.00
C HIS A 172 -15.45 5.08 -0.48
N ASP A 173 -16.60 5.00 0.21
CA ASP A 173 -16.67 5.25 1.67
C ASP A 173 -15.95 4.15 2.48
N GLU A 174 -16.11 2.89 2.07
CA GLU A 174 -15.41 1.77 2.67
C GLU A 174 -13.92 1.77 2.35
N LEU A 175 -13.55 2.15 1.11
CA LEU A 175 -12.16 2.35 0.74
C LEU A 175 -11.52 3.48 1.54
N ASP A 176 -12.26 4.55 1.82
CA ASP A 176 -11.78 5.65 2.65
C ASP A 176 -11.47 5.19 4.07
N THR A 177 -12.40 4.48 4.70
CA THR A 177 -12.20 3.91 6.04
C THR A 177 -11.01 2.94 6.08
N TRP A 178 -10.86 2.11 5.05
CA TRP A 178 -9.75 1.18 4.91
C TRP A 178 -8.42 1.91 4.73
N PHE A 179 -8.39 2.94 3.89
CA PHE A 179 -7.21 3.74 3.63
C PHE A 179 -6.77 4.53 4.87
N GLN A 180 -7.71 5.16 5.59
CA GLN A 180 -7.43 5.82 6.87
C GLN A 180 -6.75 4.87 7.85
N HIS A 181 -7.22 3.63 7.94
CA HIS A 181 -6.58 2.64 8.79
C HIS A 181 -5.20 2.25 8.29
N TRP A 182 -5.08 1.84 7.03
CA TRP A 182 -3.86 1.20 6.55
C TRP A 182 -2.79 2.16 6.07
N PHE A 183 -3.12 3.35 5.56
CA PHE A 183 -2.14 4.39 5.24
C PHE A 183 -1.78 5.23 6.48
N ASP A 184 -2.73 5.39 7.40
CA ASP A 184 -2.56 6.15 8.65
C ASP A 184 -2.11 7.60 8.40
N PRO A 185 -2.85 8.42 7.64
CA PRO A 185 -2.37 9.72 7.17
C PRO A 185 -1.97 10.69 8.28
N ASP A 186 -2.56 10.54 9.46
CA ASP A 186 -2.31 11.37 10.64
C ASP A 186 -1.27 10.75 11.61
N ASP A 187 -0.66 9.61 11.25
CA ASP A 187 0.33 8.88 12.06
C ASP A 187 -0.18 8.46 13.47
N ASP A 188 -1.50 8.27 13.61
CA ASP A 188 -2.16 7.91 14.87
C ASP A 188 -1.67 6.57 15.45
N ARG A 189 -1.17 5.67 14.59
CA ARG A 189 -0.66 4.35 14.99
C ARG A 189 0.85 4.28 15.04
N HIS A 190 1.55 5.40 14.84
CA HIS A 190 3.00 5.47 14.90
C HIS A 190 3.54 5.00 16.26
N ARG A 191 4.69 4.34 16.23
CA ARG A 191 5.37 3.81 17.41
C ARG A 191 6.87 3.95 17.25
N ASP A 192 7.49 4.75 18.13
CA ASP A 192 8.93 4.96 18.16
C ASP A 192 9.73 3.66 18.34
N ASP A 193 9.12 2.63 18.94
CA ASP A 193 9.74 1.33 19.20
C ASP A 193 9.48 0.29 18.09
N ALA A 194 8.69 0.62 17.08
CA ALA A 194 8.44 -0.26 15.95
C ALA A 194 9.53 -0.10 14.88
N GLU A 195 9.94 -1.22 14.28
CA GLU A 195 10.91 -1.21 13.18
C GLU A 195 10.32 -0.57 11.91
N LEU A 196 9.03 -0.81 11.63
CA LEU A 196 8.31 -0.41 10.43
C LEU A 196 6.89 0.06 10.80
N GLY A 197 6.30 0.91 9.96
CA GLY A 197 5.00 1.55 10.21
C GLY A 197 3.79 0.61 10.14
N ASN A 198 3.91 -0.54 9.47
CA ASN A 198 2.77 -1.42 9.17
C ASN A 198 1.65 -0.63 8.45
N ILE A 199 2.06 0.04 7.38
CA ILE A 199 1.23 0.90 6.54
C ILE A 199 1.32 0.50 5.06
N ILE A 200 0.26 0.79 4.30
CA ILE A 200 0.33 0.78 2.84
C ILE A 200 1.03 2.06 2.36
N HIS A 201 1.62 2.02 1.17
CA HIS A 201 2.32 3.16 0.61
C HIS A 201 1.50 3.92 -0.41
N SER A 202 0.56 3.27 -1.11
CA SER A 202 -0.38 3.99 -1.96
C SER A 202 -1.62 3.16 -2.29
N LEU A 203 -2.69 3.85 -2.67
CA LEU A 203 -3.88 3.28 -3.28
C LEU A 203 -4.26 4.14 -4.48
N TRP A 204 -4.35 3.51 -5.66
CA TRP A 204 -4.90 4.12 -6.86
C TRP A 204 -6.27 3.53 -7.14
N VAL A 205 -7.24 4.37 -7.45
CA VAL A 205 -8.63 3.96 -7.68
C VAL A 205 -9.05 4.36 -9.09
N ARG A 206 -9.28 3.36 -9.94
CA ARG A 206 -9.76 3.52 -11.31
C ARG A 206 -11.06 2.74 -11.50
N PRO A 207 -11.83 3.01 -12.57
CA PRO A 207 -12.98 2.18 -12.90
C PRO A 207 -12.57 0.70 -13.03
N ARG A 208 -13.14 -0.16 -12.17
CA ARG A 208 -12.94 -1.62 -12.16
C ARG A 208 -11.54 -2.11 -11.79
N GLU A 209 -10.67 -1.22 -11.31
CA GLU A 209 -9.28 -1.55 -10.99
C GLU A 209 -8.79 -0.74 -9.78
N LEU A 210 -8.18 -1.43 -8.82
CA LEU A 210 -7.40 -0.82 -7.74
C LEU A 210 -5.93 -1.19 -7.94
N THR A 211 -5.01 -0.25 -7.75
CA THR A 211 -3.58 -0.56 -7.63
C THR A 211 -3.11 -0.18 -6.24
N VAL A 212 -2.47 -1.09 -5.53
CA VAL A 212 -2.04 -0.89 -4.15
C VAL A 212 -0.56 -1.22 -4.04
N ASP A 213 0.20 -0.26 -3.53
CA ASP A 213 1.48 -0.57 -2.92
C ASP A 213 1.22 -0.89 -1.44
N PHE A 214 1.32 -2.17 -1.07
CA PHE A 214 1.03 -2.57 0.30
C PHE A 214 2.15 -2.20 1.28
N GLY A 215 3.30 -1.72 0.81
CA GLY A 215 4.41 -1.28 1.65
C GLY A 215 4.69 -2.25 2.78
N THR A 216 4.78 -1.72 4.00
CA THR A 216 5.06 -2.52 5.19
C THR A 216 3.82 -3.14 5.85
N ALA A 217 2.63 -2.94 5.27
CA ALA A 217 1.38 -3.42 5.84
C ALA A 217 1.36 -4.95 5.99
N SER A 218 0.63 -5.39 7.02
CA SER A 218 0.38 -6.81 7.24
C SER A 218 -0.53 -7.41 6.13
N PRO A 219 -0.51 -8.74 5.93
CA PRO A 219 -1.41 -9.44 5.04
C PRO A 219 -2.91 -9.17 5.25
N ASP A 220 -3.29 -8.71 6.45
CA ASP A 220 -4.68 -8.34 6.73
C ASP A 220 -5.14 -7.14 5.89
N ALA A 221 -4.24 -6.26 5.44
CA ALA A 221 -4.57 -5.16 4.53
C ALA A 221 -5.12 -5.70 3.20
N PHE A 222 -4.42 -6.68 2.63
CA PHE A 222 -4.82 -7.35 1.40
C PHE A 222 -6.18 -8.05 1.56
N TRP A 223 -6.33 -8.90 2.59
CA TRP A 223 -7.58 -9.65 2.76
C TRP A 223 -8.78 -8.76 3.11
N SER A 224 -8.57 -7.71 3.91
CA SER A 224 -9.65 -6.77 4.26
C SER A 224 -10.11 -5.95 3.05
N LEU A 225 -9.20 -5.60 2.13
CA LEU A 225 -9.55 -4.94 0.87
C LEU A 225 -10.40 -5.84 -0.04
N LEU A 226 -10.00 -7.10 -0.22
CA LEU A 226 -10.80 -8.04 -1.02
C LEU A 226 -12.18 -8.28 -0.40
N ALA A 227 -12.28 -8.29 0.93
CA ALA A 227 -13.55 -8.40 1.62
C ALA A 227 -14.44 -7.16 1.45
N ILE A 228 -13.87 -5.96 1.30
CA ILE A 228 -14.65 -4.75 0.95
C ILE A 228 -15.28 -4.91 -0.43
N LEU A 229 -14.49 -5.34 -1.42
CA LEU A 229 -14.98 -5.55 -2.79
C LEU A 229 -16.03 -6.68 -2.86
N GLU A 230 -15.85 -7.75 -2.10
CA GLU A 230 -16.82 -8.85 -1.99
C GLU A 230 -18.15 -8.37 -1.41
N ARG A 231 -18.13 -7.64 -0.29
CA ARG A 231 -19.34 -7.09 0.33
C ARG A 231 -20.05 -6.06 -0.55
N ALA A 232 -19.29 -5.32 -1.36
CA ALA A 232 -19.85 -4.41 -2.36
C ALA A 232 -20.50 -5.15 -3.55
N GLY A 233 -20.40 -6.48 -3.60
CA GLY A 233 -21.08 -7.33 -4.58
C GLY A 233 -20.24 -7.70 -5.80
N THR A 234 -18.90 -7.63 -5.71
CA THR A 234 -18.08 -8.12 -6.82
C THR A 234 -18.29 -9.62 -6.99
N THR A 235 -18.36 -10.05 -8.24
CA THR A 235 -18.50 -11.47 -8.61
C THR A 235 -17.19 -12.09 -9.05
N GLY A 236 -16.19 -11.27 -9.35
CA GLY A 236 -14.86 -11.72 -9.78
C GLY A 236 -13.77 -10.77 -9.31
N LEU A 237 -12.64 -11.36 -8.93
CA LEU A 237 -11.41 -10.70 -8.52
C LEU A 237 -10.25 -11.34 -9.30
N ARG A 238 -9.52 -10.52 -10.05
CA ARG A 238 -8.24 -10.93 -10.64
C ARG A 238 -7.13 -10.06 -10.09
N ILE A 239 -6.11 -10.71 -9.55
CA ILE A 239 -5.04 -10.05 -8.82
C ILE A 239 -3.71 -10.35 -9.52
N LYS A 240 -2.94 -9.30 -9.81
CA LYS A 240 -1.63 -9.40 -10.44
C LYS A 240 -0.73 -8.21 -10.17
N ALA A 241 0.53 -8.27 -10.57
CA ALA A 241 1.36 -7.08 -10.73
C ALA A 241 1.00 -6.27 -11.98
N SER A 242 1.26 -4.96 -11.96
CA SER A 242 1.09 -4.08 -13.13
C SER A 242 2.08 -4.47 -14.24
N THR A 243 3.31 -4.81 -13.84
CA THR A 243 4.37 -5.26 -14.74
C THR A 243 4.45 -6.77 -14.74
N VAL A 244 3.80 -7.40 -15.73
CA VAL A 244 4.16 -8.74 -16.16
C VAL A 244 5.32 -8.57 -17.13
N GLN A 245 6.56 -8.79 -16.70
CA GLN A 245 7.66 -8.95 -17.66
C GLN A 245 7.37 -10.20 -18.49
N GLN A 246 6.75 -10.00 -19.66
CA GLN A 246 6.72 -10.99 -20.73
C GLN A 246 8.15 -11.15 -21.23
N LEU A 247 8.83 -12.22 -20.81
CA LEU A 247 10.01 -12.66 -21.51
C LEU A 247 9.54 -13.54 -22.68
N SER A 248 9.76 -13.00 -23.87
CA SER A 248 9.78 -13.70 -25.17
C SER A 248 10.75 -14.87 -25.19
#